data_AF-J0LLA9-F1
#
_entry.id   AF-J0LLA9-F1
#
_cell.length_a   1.000
_cell.length_b   1.000
_cell.length_c   1.000
_cell.angle_alpha   90.00
_cell.angle_beta   90.00
_cell.angle_gamma   90.00
#
_symmetry.space_group_name_H-M   'P 1'
#
loop_
_entity.id
_entity.type
_entity.pdbx_description
1 polymer ?
#
loop_
_entity_poly.entity_id
_entity_poly.type
_entity_poly.pdbx_seq_one_letter_code
_entity_poly.pdbx_strand_id
1 'polypeptide(L)'
;MGDRDIKAVSVKEPLPHSWYVRRAIALMALFAIILGIAGYAVHRYYQRREEEREWEQLRLVYNMSSYYREDMGEGRGGMYDNAAKPVSEKFKERKDPDMWFEDPVKPGKESELRHVISIYNRLHPREITSVEEFRRYYGRDWQKHVKESFAGQSNVPQFAHWCYQEADLVYKYDMPDIHGIVHHKGDRVADLRGISNYYFILNKDSQSFYYLELRSDFEAGK
;
A
#
# COMPACT_ATOMS: atom_id res chain seq x y z
N MET A 1 2.03 -87.51 -62.57
CA MET A 1 1.15 -86.98 -61.50
C MET A 1 2.04 -86.79 -60.28
N GLY A 2 2.27 -85.55 -59.87
CA GLY A 2 3.12 -85.24 -58.72
C GLY A 2 3.93 -83.96 -58.88
N ASP A 3 3.25 -82.86 -59.18
CA ASP A 3 3.75 -81.51 -58.89
C ASP A 3 4.16 -81.43 -57.43
N ARG A 4 5.34 -80.87 -57.14
CA ARG A 4 5.62 -80.34 -55.80
C ARG A 4 6.14 -78.92 -55.96
N ASP A 5 5.25 -78.02 -55.58
CA ASP A 5 5.43 -76.59 -55.42
C ASP A 5 6.74 -76.25 -54.70
N ILE A 6 7.60 -75.52 -55.41
CA ILE A 6 8.68 -74.76 -54.81
C ILE A 6 8.03 -73.54 -54.15
N LYS A 7 7.87 -73.57 -52.83
CA LYS A 7 7.50 -72.39 -52.04
C LYS A 7 8.56 -71.31 -52.24
N ALA A 8 8.20 -70.26 -52.96
CA ALA A 8 8.98 -69.04 -53.04
C ALA A 8 9.16 -68.43 -51.64
N VAL A 9 10.39 -68.48 -51.14
CA VAL A 9 10.82 -67.71 -49.98
C VAL A 9 10.83 -66.25 -50.41
N SER A 10 9.87 -65.47 -49.91
CA SER A 10 9.85 -64.02 -50.08
C SER A 10 11.05 -63.41 -49.36
N VAL A 11 12.13 -63.19 -50.12
CA VAL A 11 13.26 -62.37 -49.69
C VAL A 11 12.75 -60.93 -49.66
N LYS A 12 12.59 -60.37 -48.46
CA LYS A 12 12.33 -58.93 -48.31
C LYS A 12 13.52 -58.18 -48.91
N GLU A 13 13.30 -57.54 -50.05
CA GLU A 13 14.30 -56.67 -50.66
C GLU A 13 14.73 -55.58 -49.67
N PRO A 14 16.03 -55.30 -49.52
CA PRO A 14 16.50 -54.23 -48.66
C PRO A 14 16.00 -52.89 -49.22
N LEU A 15 15.27 -52.13 -48.39
CA LEU A 15 14.74 -50.82 -48.72
C LEU A 15 15.83 -49.91 -49.34
N PRO A 16 15.54 -49.19 -50.43
CA PRO A 16 16.55 -48.42 -51.16
C PRO A 16 17.16 -47.33 -50.27
N HIS A 17 18.47 -47.13 -50.36
CA HIS A 17 19.24 -46.16 -49.57
C HIS A 17 18.62 -44.75 -49.55
N SER A 18 17.92 -44.35 -50.62
CA SER A 18 17.20 -43.07 -50.73
C SER A 18 16.02 -42.93 -49.75
N TRP A 19 15.38 -44.03 -49.36
CA TRP A 19 14.28 -44.04 -48.40
C TRP A 19 14.77 -43.75 -46.98
N TYR A 20 15.89 -44.36 -46.57
CA TYR A 20 16.53 -44.09 -45.29
C TYR A 20 17.02 -42.64 -45.18
N VAL A 21 17.61 -42.10 -46.24
CA VAL A 21 18.06 -40.70 -46.30
C VAL A 21 16.89 -39.73 -46.16
N ARG A 22 15.77 -39.95 -46.88
CA ARG A 22 14.57 -39.10 -46.77
C ARG A 22 13.96 -39.14 -45.37
N ARG A 23 13.92 -40.30 -44.73
CA ARG A 23 13.43 -40.46 -43.36
C ARG A 23 14.35 -39.77 -42.36
N ALA A 24 15.66 -39.88 -42.53
CA ALA A 24 16.64 -39.20 -41.68
C ALA A 24 16.49 -37.67 -41.78
N ILE A 25 16.34 -37.12 -42.99
CA ILE A 25 16.11 -35.68 -43.19
C ILE A 25 14.81 -35.23 -42.54
N ALA A 26 13.72 -35.99 -42.71
CA ALA A 26 12.43 -35.66 -42.10
C ALA A 26 12.51 -35.68 -40.55
N LEU A 27 13.19 -36.66 -39.96
CA LEU A 27 13.40 -36.72 -38.51
C LEU A 27 14.26 -35.57 -38.00
N MET A 28 15.32 -35.19 -38.72
CA MET A 28 16.15 -34.03 -38.37
C MET A 28 15.36 -32.72 -38.42
N ALA A 29 14.53 -32.54 -39.45
CA ALA A 29 13.66 -31.37 -39.56
C ALA A 29 12.63 -31.32 -38.43
N LEU A 30 12.02 -32.47 -38.09
CA LEU A 30 11.04 -32.56 -37.01
C LEU A 30 11.69 -32.32 -35.64
N PHE A 31 12.91 -32.82 -35.44
CA PHE A 31 13.69 -32.55 -34.24
C PHE A 31 14.05 -31.06 -34.11
N ALA A 32 14.44 -30.41 -35.20
CA ALA A 32 14.72 -28.96 -35.21
C ALA A 32 13.47 -28.14 -34.86
N ILE A 33 12.30 -28.52 -35.39
CA ILE A 33 11.01 -27.88 -35.06
C ILE A 33 10.69 -28.06 -33.57
N ILE A 34 10.83 -29.28 -33.04
CA ILE A 34 10.59 -29.57 -31.62
C ILE A 34 11.53 -28.74 -30.74
N LEU A 35 12.82 -28.66 -31.08
CA LEU A 35 13.78 -27.83 -30.34
C LEU A 35 13.43 -26.34 -30.40
N GLY A 36 12.96 -25.83 -31.54
CA GLY A 36 12.50 -24.45 -31.69
C GLY A 36 11.30 -24.14 -30.80
N ILE A 37 10.31 -25.04 -30.76
CA ILE A 37 9.13 -24.90 -29.90
C ILE A 37 9.51 -24.97 -28.42
N ALA A 38 10.37 -25.93 -28.04
CA ALA A 38 10.84 -26.07 -26.66
C ALA A 38 11.64 -24.83 -26.21
N GLY A 39 12.55 -24.33 -27.04
CA GLY A 39 13.33 -23.12 -26.77
C GLY A 39 12.43 -21.88 -26.59
N TYR A 40 11.45 -21.72 -27.47
CA TYR A 40 10.46 -20.63 -27.35
C TYR A 40 9.63 -20.73 -26.07
N ALA A 41 9.14 -21.93 -25.72
CA ALA A 41 8.37 -22.15 -24.51
C ALA A 41 9.17 -21.84 -23.23
N VAL A 42 10.44 -22.28 -23.18
CA VAL A 42 11.36 -21.98 -22.08
C VAL A 42 11.63 -20.48 -21.98
N HIS A 43 11.95 -19.83 -23.09
CA HIS A 43 12.18 -18.38 -23.12
C HIS A 43 10.94 -17.59 -22.66
N ARG A 44 9.75 -17.96 -23.14
CA ARG A 44 8.49 -17.31 -22.75
C ARG A 44 8.16 -17.54 -21.27
N TYR A 45 8.49 -18.70 -20.72
CA TYR A 45 8.33 -18.99 -19.30
C TYR A 45 9.24 -18.10 -18.43
N TYR A 46 10.51 -17.94 -18.81
CA TYR A 46 11.44 -17.05 -18.09
C TYR A 46 11.03 -15.58 -18.19
N GLN A 47 10.63 -15.11 -19.37
CA GLN A 47 10.10 -13.75 -19.53
C GLN A 47 8.89 -13.50 -18.65
N ARG A 48 7.91 -14.42 -18.64
CA ARG A 48 6.71 -14.26 -17.81
C ARG A 48 7.05 -14.18 -16.32
N ARG A 49 8.00 -14.99 -15.85
CA ARG A 49 8.51 -14.94 -14.46
C ARG A 49 9.22 -13.63 -14.12
N GLU A 50 9.86 -12.97 -15.09
CA GLU A 50 10.43 -11.63 -14.91
C GLU A 50 9.35 -10.56 -14.87
N GLU A 51 8.43 -10.58 -15.84
CA GLU A 51 7.27 -9.69 -15.88
C GLU A 51 6.47 -9.78 -14.57
N GLU A 52 6.20 -10.98 -14.06
CA GLU A 52 5.49 -11.21 -12.78
C GLU A 52 6.21 -10.56 -11.59
N ARG A 53 7.54 -10.71 -11.49
CA ARG A 53 8.34 -10.10 -10.41
C ARG A 53 8.31 -8.58 -10.49
N GLU A 54 8.43 -8.02 -11.68
CA GLU A 54 8.34 -6.56 -11.89
C GLU A 54 6.95 -6.04 -11.50
N TRP A 55 5.88 -6.75 -11.87
CA TRP A 55 4.52 -6.40 -11.50
C TRP A 55 4.28 -6.46 -9.99
N GLU A 56 4.80 -7.48 -9.30
CA GLU A 56 4.72 -7.59 -7.85
C GLU A 56 5.42 -6.43 -7.15
N GLN A 57 6.62 -6.07 -7.62
CA GLN A 57 7.38 -4.94 -7.08
C GLN A 57 6.66 -3.61 -7.33
N LEU A 58 6.15 -3.39 -8.54
CA LEU A 58 5.34 -2.21 -8.88
C LEU A 58 4.11 -2.09 -7.99
N ARG A 59 3.39 -3.20 -7.78
CA ARG A 59 2.22 -3.25 -6.92
C ARG A 59 2.56 -2.91 -5.48
N LEU A 60 3.67 -3.45 -4.97
CA LEU A 60 4.14 -3.14 -3.63
C LEU A 60 4.45 -1.66 -3.46
N VAL A 61 5.22 -1.07 -4.38
CA VAL A 61 5.57 0.36 -4.35
C VAL A 61 4.33 1.24 -4.40
N TYR A 62 3.38 0.91 -5.26
CA TYR A 62 2.11 1.63 -5.36
C TYR A 62 1.31 1.53 -4.05
N ASN A 63 1.16 0.33 -3.49
CA ASN A 63 0.45 0.12 -2.23
C ASN A 63 1.12 0.86 -1.07
N MET A 64 2.45 0.80 -0.96
CA MET A 64 3.21 1.53 0.05
C MET A 64 2.98 3.04 -0.03
N SER A 65 2.99 3.60 -1.24
CA SER A 65 2.70 5.01 -1.45
C SER A 65 1.24 5.34 -1.13
N SER A 66 0.30 4.56 -1.66
CA SER A 66 -1.14 4.82 -1.55
C SER A 66 -1.62 4.75 -0.11
N TYR A 67 -1.34 3.65 0.59
CA TYR A 67 -1.80 3.48 1.97
C TYR A 67 -1.18 4.50 2.91
N TYR A 68 0.10 4.84 2.72
CA TYR A 68 0.73 5.87 3.55
C TYR A 68 0.08 7.25 3.34
N ARG A 69 -0.20 7.64 2.09
CA ARG A 69 -0.87 8.92 1.78
C ARG A 69 -2.28 8.97 2.36
N GLU A 70 -3.00 7.87 2.25
CA GLU A 70 -4.35 7.71 2.78
C GLU A 70 -4.37 7.78 4.30
N ASP A 71 -3.55 6.99 4.98
CA ASP A 71 -3.43 6.95 6.43
C ASP A 71 -3.02 8.30 7.01
N MET A 72 -2.13 9.02 6.32
CA MET A 72 -1.71 10.36 6.73
C MET A 72 -2.72 11.45 6.38
N GLY A 73 -3.82 11.13 5.70
CA GLY A 73 -4.89 12.07 5.36
C GLY A 73 -4.45 13.17 4.41
N GLU A 74 -3.71 12.83 3.36
CA GLU A 74 -3.32 13.78 2.30
C GLU A 74 -4.51 14.59 1.78
N GLY A 75 -4.38 15.92 1.80
CA GLY A 75 -5.45 16.83 1.38
C GLY A 75 -6.67 16.91 2.32
N ARG A 76 -6.64 16.26 3.49
CA ARG A 76 -7.75 16.25 4.48
C ARG A 76 -7.38 16.95 5.79
N GLY A 77 -6.30 17.74 5.78
CA GLY A 77 -5.77 18.36 6.99
C GLY A 77 -5.13 17.37 7.97
N GLY A 78 -4.80 16.16 7.51
CA GLY A 78 -4.10 15.15 8.31
C GLY A 78 -2.60 15.46 8.48
N MET A 79 -1.83 14.43 8.79
CA MET A 79 -0.40 14.56 9.02
C MET A 79 0.43 14.74 7.73
N TYR A 80 -0.05 14.30 6.56
CA TYR A 80 0.76 14.23 5.33
C TYR A 80 1.39 15.56 4.91
N ASP A 81 0.57 16.62 4.84
CA ASP A 81 1.03 17.95 4.46
C ASP A 81 1.70 18.69 5.64
N ASN A 82 1.57 18.14 6.85
CA ASN A 82 1.97 18.77 8.10
C ASN A 82 3.19 18.08 8.73
N ALA A 83 3.00 17.13 9.64
CA ALA A 83 4.08 16.49 10.40
C ALA A 83 4.76 15.31 9.68
N ALA A 84 4.11 14.65 8.73
CA ALA A 84 4.64 13.45 8.07
C ALA A 84 5.40 13.83 6.78
N LYS A 85 6.50 13.15 6.48
CA LYS A 85 7.28 13.39 5.26
C LYS A 85 6.46 12.93 4.04
N PRO A 86 6.50 13.68 2.93
CA PRO A 86 5.89 13.24 1.69
C PRO A 86 6.63 12.02 1.12
N VAL A 87 5.94 11.23 0.29
CA VAL A 87 6.56 10.12 -0.44
C VAL A 87 7.66 10.66 -1.37
N SER A 88 8.87 10.11 -1.27
CA SER A 88 10.01 10.56 -2.07
C SER A 88 9.81 10.33 -3.57
N GLU A 89 10.16 11.31 -4.41
CA GLU A 89 10.19 11.14 -5.88
C GLU A 89 11.14 10.01 -6.29
N LYS A 90 12.30 9.88 -5.62
CA LYS A 90 13.27 8.83 -5.93
C LYS A 90 12.70 7.42 -5.72
N PHE A 91 11.90 7.23 -4.67
CA PHE A 91 11.20 5.98 -4.41
C PHE A 91 10.22 5.65 -5.55
N LYS A 92 9.46 6.64 -6.02
CA LYS A 92 8.50 6.48 -7.13
C LYS A 92 9.20 6.21 -8.47
N GLU A 93 10.27 6.94 -8.78
CA GLU A 93 11.03 6.82 -10.03
C GLU A 93 11.77 5.49 -10.14
N ARG A 94 12.49 5.10 -9.06
CA ARG A 94 13.27 3.84 -9.05
C ARG A 94 12.42 2.60 -8.83
N LYS A 95 11.17 2.77 -8.40
CA LYS A 95 10.24 1.68 -8.08
C LYS A 95 10.87 0.68 -7.10
N ASP A 96 11.67 1.20 -6.18
CA ASP A 96 12.46 0.40 -5.27
C ASP A 96 11.88 0.53 -3.85
N PRO A 97 11.27 -0.53 -3.31
CA PRO A 97 10.64 -0.49 -1.99
C PRO A 97 11.65 -0.24 -0.86
N ASP A 98 12.93 -0.56 -1.07
CA ASP A 98 13.99 -0.39 -0.07
C ASP A 98 14.45 1.08 0.05
N MET A 99 14.01 1.95 -0.87
CA MET A 99 14.22 3.39 -0.79
C MET A 99 13.20 4.12 0.10
N TRP A 100 12.35 3.39 0.80
CA TRP A 100 11.44 3.99 1.78
C TRP A 100 12.23 4.67 2.91
N PHE A 101 11.72 5.78 3.43
CA PHE A 101 12.40 6.49 4.52
C PHE A 101 12.25 5.73 5.84
N GLU A 102 13.29 5.78 6.68
CA GLU A 102 13.22 5.16 8.01
C GLU A 102 12.40 5.97 9.03
N ASP A 103 12.43 7.30 8.92
CA ASP A 103 11.70 8.20 9.82
C ASP A 103 10.61 8.95 9.04
N PRO A 104 9.32 8.63 9.24
CA PRO A 104 8.20 9.31 8.59
C PRO A 104 7.99 10.74 9.10
N VAL A 105 8.60 11.17 10.21
CA VAL A 105 8.33 12.49 10.81
C VAL A 105 9.23 13.57 10.19
N LYS A 106 8.66 14.73 9.85
CA LYS A 106 9.42 15.90 9.40
C LYS A 106 10.32 16.43 10.53
N PRO A 107 11.53 16.92 10.22
CA PRO A 107 12.39 17.55 11.23
C PRO A 107 11.67 18.67 11.99
N GLY A 108 11.83 18.71 13.32
CA GLY A 108 11.21 19.71 14.19
C GLY A 108 9.71 19.49 14.50
N LYS A 109 9.05 18.48 13.92
CA LYS A 109 7.62 18.19 14.12
C LYS A 109 7.32 17.13 15.18
N GLU A 110 8.36 16.62 15.85
CA GLU A 110 8.18 15.58 16.87
C GLU A 110 7.35 16.06 18.07
N SER A 111 7.55 17.29 18.54
CA SER A 111 6.80 17.84 19.68
C SER A 111 5.30 17.97 19.37
N GLU A 112 4.96 18.42 18.16
CA GLU A 112 3.59 18.48 17.65
C GLU A 112 2.97 17.09 17.62
N LEU A 113 3.65 16.11 17.01
CA LEU A 113 3.17 14.73 16.96
C LEU A 113 2.97 14.14 18.35
N ARG A 114 3.92 14.36 19.27
CA ARG A 114 3.82 13.92 20.66
C ARG A 114 2.63 14.54 21.38
N HIS A 115 2.35 15.82 21.13
CA HIS A 115 1.20 16.51 21.69
C HIS A 115 -0.12 15.89 21.18
N VAL A 116 -0.26 15.71 19.86
CA VAL A 116 -1.47 15.12 19.27
C VAL A 116 -1.69 13.68 19.74
N ILE A 117 -0.63 12.85 19.80
CA ILE A 117 -0.70 11.49 20.36
C ILE A 117 -1.14 11.49 21.82
N SER A 118 -0.67 12.45 22.63
CA SER A 118 -1.08 12.57 24.04
C SER A 118 -2.59 12.80 24.17
N ILE A 119 -3.16 13.69 23.33
CA ILE A 119 -4.61 13.92 23.30
C ILE A 119 -5.34 12.67 22.81
N TYR A 120 -4.89 12.06 21.72
CA TYR A 120 -5.48 10.83 21.20
C TYR A 120 -5.51 9.72 22.24
N ASN A 121 -4.38 9.41 22.89
CA ASN A 121 -4.29 8.36 23.91
C ASN A 121 -5.21 8.62 25.11
N ARG A 122 -5.44 9.89 25.44
CA ARG A 122 -6.37 10.30 26.51
C ARG A 122 -7.83 10.02 26.14
N LEU A 123 -8.18 10.23 24.87
CA LEU A 123 -9.53 10.00 24.33
C LEU A 123 -9.76 8.51 24.02
N HIS A 124 -8.70 7.78 23.67
CA HIS A 124 -8.75 6.39 23.24
C HIS A 124 -7.83 5.50 24.12
N PRO A 125 -8.15 5.31 25.41
CA PRO A 125 -7.27 4.64 26.37
C PRO A 125 -7.04 3.14 26.08
N ARG A 126 -7.82 2.54 25.19
CA ARG A 126 -7.66 1.13 24.76
C ARG A 126 -6.83 0.98 23.49
N GLU A 127 -6.56 2.08 22.78
CA GLU A 127 -5.92 2.12 21.47
C GLU A 127 -4.67 3.01 21.51
N ILE A 128 -3.94 2.98 22.62
CA ILE A 128 -2.79 3.87 22.82
C ILE A 128 -1.67 3.59 21.81
N THR A 129 -0.94 4.64 21.45
CA THR A 129 0.27 4.55 20.63
C THR A 129 1.35 5.54 21.11
N SER A 130 2.50 5.57 20.44
CA SER A 130 3.62 6.45 20.74
C SER A 130 4.30 6.95 19.47
N VAL A 131 5.13 8.00 19.61
CA VAL A 131 5.95 8.51 18.50
C VAL A 131 6.89 7.42 17.96
N GLU A 132 7.45 6.59 18.85
CA GLU A 132 8.36 5.51 18.46
C GLU A 132 7.64 4.43 17.66
N GLU A 133 6.45 4.03 18.12
CA GLU A 133 5.61 3.07 17.41
C GLU A 133 5.20 3.61 16.03
N PHE A 134 4.79 4.89 15.95
CA PHE A 134 4.49 5.57 14.69
C PHE A 134 5.67 5.55 13.72
N ARG A 135 6.87 5.92 14.19
CA ARG A 135 8.10 5.90 13.40
C ARG A 135 8.45 4.52 12.89
N ARG A 136 8.30 3.51 13.76
CA ARG A 136 8.57 2.13 13.40
C ARG A 136 7.56 1.64 12.36
N TYR A 137 6.27 1.89 12.57
CA TYR A 137 5.19 1.38 11.74
C TYR A 137 5.22 1.94 10.31
N TYR A 138 5.30 3.26 10.16
CA TYR A 138 5.31 3.93 8.85
C TYR A 138 6.71 4.23 8.30
N GLY A 139 7.75 3.90 9.05
CA GLY A 139 9.14 4.03 8.62
C GLY A 139 9.73 2.66 8.32
N ARG A 140 10.63 2.19 9.20
CA ARG A 140 11.44 0.97 8.99
C ARG A 140 10.62 -0.29 8.69
N ASP A 141 9.47 -0.48 9.32
CA ASP A 141 8.68 -1.72 9.16
C ASP A 141 7.62 -1.61 8.05
N TRP A 142 7.47 -0.45 7.41
CA TRP A 142 6.38 -0.16 6.48
C TRP A 142 6.31 -1.14 5.30
N GLN A 143 7.45 -1.40 4.65
CA GLN A 143 7.51 -2.33 3.52
C GLN A 143 7.03 -3.73 3.92
N LYS A 144 7.44 -4.20 5.10
CA LYS A 144 7.01 -5.49 5.65
C LYS A 144 5.50 -5.48 5.91
N HIS A 145 4.99 -4.43 6.53
CA HIS A 145 3.57 -4.28 6.84
C HIS A 145 2.68 -4.33 5.60
N VAL A 146 3.10 -3.68 4.51
CA VAL A 146 2.36 -3.70 3.24
C VAL A 146 2.45 -5.06 2.55
N LYS A 147 3.63 -5.71 2.56
CA LYS A 147 3.79 -7.08 2.00
C LYS A 147 2.90 -8.09 2.71
N GLU A 148 2.84 -8.02 4.04
CA GLU A 148 2.15 -9.02 4.87
C GLU A 148 0.68 -8.67 5.13
N SER A 149 0.18 -7.53 4.63
CA SER A 149 -1.20 -7.04 4.87
C SER A 149 -1.55 -7.04 6.36
N PHE A 150 -0.60 -6.59 7.19
CA PHE A 150 -0.51 -6.93 8.60
C PHE A 150 -1.57 -6.21 9.46
N ALA A 151 -2.78 -6.75 9.49
CA ALA A 151 -3.86 -6.27 10.34
C ALA A 151 -3.66 -6.72 11.79
N GLY A 152 -3.65 -5.77 12.74
CA GLY A 152 -3.95 -6.04 14.15
C GLY A 152 -2.80 -6.09 15.16
N GLN A 153 -1.62 -5.52 14.89
CA GLN A 153 -0.54 -5.41 15.89
C GLN A 153 -0.13 -3.98 16.27
N SER A 154 -0.76 -2.95 15.69
CA SER A 154 -0.47 -1.56 16.03
C SER A 154 -1.74 -0.73 16.03
N ASN A 155 -1.81 0.23 16.95
CA ASN A 155 -2.86 1.24 17.01
C ASN A 155 -2.53 2.49 16.17
N VAL A 156 -1.36 2.51 15.54
CA VAL A 156 -0.88 3.63 14.72
C VAL A 156 -1.84 3.96 13.57
N PRO A 157 -2.43 2.99 12.83
CA PRO A 157 -3.41 3.31 11.79
C PRO A 157 -4.68 3.98 12.33
N GLN A 158 -5.17 3.57 13.50
CA GLN A 158 -6.34 4.16 14.15
C GLN A 158 -6.04 5.62 14.55
N PHE A 159 -4.86 5.86 15.11
CA PHE A 159 -4.36 7.20 15.39
C PHE A 159 -4.25 8.06 14.12
N ALA A 160 -3.67 7.52 13.04
CA ALA A 160 -3.48 8.23 11.80
C ALA A 160 -4.82 8.57 11.12
N HIS A 161 -5.75 7.61 11.12
CA HIS A 161 -7.13 7.82 10.70
C HIS A 161 -7.81 8.92 11.49
N TRP A 162 -7.76 8.84 12.82
CA TRP A 162 -8.37 9.84 13.69
C TRP A 162 -7.84 11.25 13.44
N CYS A 163 -6.55 11.39 13.15
CA CYS A 163 -5.93 12.69 12.87
C CYS A 163 -6.62 13.45 11.72
N TYR A 164 -7.05 12.79 10.65
CA TYR A 164 -7.69 13.45 9.51
C TYR A 164 -9.23 13.42 9.54
N GLN A 165 -9.82 12.73 10.53
CA GLN A 165 -11.26 12.83 10.75
C GLN A 165 -11.64 14.27 11.11
N GLU A 166 -12.81 14.69 10.64
CA GLU A 166 -13.40 15.97 11.01
C GLU A 166 -13.57 16.06 12.52
N ALA A 167 -13.11 17.16 13.10
CA ALA A 167 -13.15 17.38 14.54
C ALA A 167 -14.61 17.58 15.00
N ASP A 168 -15.03 16.83 16.00
CA ASP A 168 -16.35 17.02 16.61
C ASP A 168 -16.24 18.09 17.70
N LEU A 169 -16.62 19.32 17.35
CA LEU A 169 -16.41 20.51 18.17
C LEU A 169 -17.71 21.03 18.78
N VAL A 170 -17.60 21.55 20.00
CA VAL A 170 -18.67 22.24 20.71
C VAL A 170 -18.21 23.59 21.26
N TYR A 171 -19.15 24.49 21.54
CA TYR A 171 -18.88 25.76 22.20
C TYR A 171 -18.58 25.55 23.70
N LYS A 172 -17.47 26.13 24.18
CA LYS A 172 -17.04 26.10 25.59
C LYS A 172 -17.88 26.98 26.51
N TYR A 173 -18.44 28.05 25.95
CA TYR A 173 -19.18 29.10 26.64
C TYR A 173 -20.36 29.55 25.79
N ASP A 174 -21.37 30.15 26.41
CA ASP A 174 -22.41 30.88 25.69
C ASP A 174 -21.77 32.07 24.97
N MET A 175 -21.96 32.18 23.66
CA MET A 175 -21.30 33.21 22.86
C MET A 175 -22.19 33.68 21.69
N PRO A 176 -22.41 35.00 21.53
CA PRO A 176 -23.01 35.54 20.32
C PRO A 176 -22.03 35.50 19.16
N ASP A 177 -22.50 35.10 17.97
CA ASP A 177 -21.74 35.23 16.73
C ASP A 177 -21.81 36.66 16.16
N ILE A 178 -21.17 36.87 15.01
CA ILE A 178 -21.13 38.16 14.32
C ILE A 178 -22.51 38.66 13.84
N HIS A 179 -23.50 37.77 13.78
CA HIS A 179 -24.88 38.07 13.41
C HIS A 179 -25.79 38.23 14.63
N GLY A 180 -25.23 38.13 15.85
CA GLY A 180 -25.97 38.25 17.11
C GLY A 180 -26.74 36.99 17.49
N ILE A 181 -26.51 35.85 16.82
CA ILE A 181 -27.08 34.57 17.21
C ILE A 181 -26.27 34.03 18.37
N VAL A 182 -26.94 33.74 19.49
CA VAL A 182 -26.29 33.17 20.68
C VAL A 182 -26.19 31.66 20.51
N HIS A 183 -24.96 31.17 20.48
CA HIS A 183 -24.65 29.75 20.58
C HIS A 183 -24.48 29.40 22.06
N HIS A 184 -25.10 28.31 22.51
CA HIS A 184 -25.02 27.88 23.90
C HIS A 184 -23.84 26.95 24.13
N LYS A 185 -23.33 26.96 25.36
CA LYS A 185 -22.32 26.03 25.82
C LYS A 185 -22.77 24.58 25.56
N GLY A 186 -21.93 23.82 24.87
CA GLY A 186 -22.21 22.43 24.47
C GLY A 186 -22.90 22.28 23.12
N ASP A 187 -23.35 23.38 22.49
CA ASP A 187 -23.89 23.33 21.14
C ASP A 187 -22.79 22.89 20.16
N ARG A 188 -23.18 22.06 19.19
CA ARG A 188 -22.27 21.56 18.15
C ARG A 188 -21.97 22.66 17.14
N VAL A 189 -20.70 22.81 16.78
CA VAL A 189 -20.28 23.80 15.77
C VAL A 189 -20.57 23.27 14.37
N ALA A 190 -21.38 23.99 13.60
CA ALA A 190 -21.76 23.59 12.24
C ALA A 190 -20.91 24.25 11.13
N ASP A 191 -20.26 25.37 11.42
CA ASP A 191 -19.63 26.24 10.42
C ASP A 191 -18.16 25.94 10.13
N LEU A 192 -17.56 25.01 10.89
CA LEU A 192 -16.16 24.61 10.76
C LEU A 192 -15.98 23.24 10.10
N ARG A 193 -16.86 22.93 9.15
CA ARG A 193 -16.76 21.67 8.40
C ARG A 193 -15.43 21.58 7.67
N GLY A 194 -14.80 20.41 7.78
CA GLY A 194 -13.50 20.13 7.16
C GLY A 194 -12.28 20.48 8.02
N ILE A 195 -12.46 20.98 9.24
CA ILE A 195 -11.36 21.05 10.22
C ILE A 195 -11.09 19.66 10.78
N SER A 196 -9.88 19.15 10.58
CA SER A 196 -9.48 17.84 11.10
C SER A 196 -9.11 17.90 12.59
N ASN A 197 -9.14 16.75 13.28
CA ASN A 197 -8.63 16.64 14.66
C ASN A 197 -7.18 17.11 14.78
N TYR A 198 -6.32 16.70 13.85
CA TYR A 198 -4.91 17.09 13.84
C TYR A 198 -4.74 18.61 13.75
N TYR A 199 -5.46 19.26 12.82
CA TYR A 199 -5.39 20.70 12.65
C TYR A 199 -5.95 21.43 13.86
N PHE A 200 -7.11 21.00 14.37
CA PHE A 200 -7.73 21.61 15.53
C PHE A 200 -6.80 21.57 16.75
N ILE A 201 -6.24 20.41 17.09
CA ILE A 201 -5.42 20.26 18.30
C ILE A 201 -4.21 21.17 18.30
N LEU A 202 -3.55 21.33 17.15
CA LEU A 202 -2.37 22.20 17.04
C LEU A 202 -2.73 23.70 17.06
N ASN A 203 -3.98 24.05 16.77
CA ASN A 203 -4.43 25.44 16.68
C ASN A 203 -5.46 25.82 17.76
N LYS A 204 -5.83 24.91 18.67
CA LYS A 204 -6.93 25.09 19.63
C LYS A 204 -6.79 26.34 20.52
N ASP A 205 -5.55 26.77 20.76
CA ASP A 205 -5.24 27.94 21.60
C ASP A 205 -5.17 29.24 20.78
N SER A 206 -5.37 29.17 19.46
CA SER A 206 -5.48 30.36 18.60
C SER A 206 -6.83 31.05 18.78
N GLN A 207 -6.88 32.33 18.42
CA GLN A 207 -8.09 33.15 18.51
C GLN A 207 -9.28 32.53 17.76
N SER A 208 -9.02 31.83 16.65
CA SER A 208 -10.05 31.20 15.81
C SER A 208 -10.76 30.02 16.50
N PHE A 209 -10.10 29.35 17.45
CA PHE A 209 -10.60 28.15 18.11
C PHE A 209 -10.77 28.29 19.62
N TYR A 210 -10.45 29.47 20.18
CA TYR A 210 -10.41 29.72 21.62
C TYR A 210 -11.70 29.36 22.37
N TYR A 211 -12.85 29.57 21.73
CA TYR A 211 -14.20 29.33 22.26
C TYR A 211 -14.70 27.91 22.00
N LEU A 212 -13.87 27.03 21.42
CA LEU A 212 -14.24 25.69 21.00
C LEU A 212 -13.40 24.63 21.71
N GLU A 213 -14.00 23.47 21.92
CA GLU A 213 -13.32 22.28 22.42
C GLU A 213 -13.84 21.03 21.73
N LEU A 214 -13.09 19.93 21.84
CA LEU A 214 -13.58 18.63 21.40
C LEU A 214 -14.77 18.23 22.28
N ARG A 215 -15.84 17.75 21.65
CA ARG A 215 -17.03 17.26 22.35
C ARG A 215 -16.69 16.21 23.41
N SER A 216 -15.73 15.34 23.12
CA SER A 216 -15.27 14.30 24.05
C SER A 216 -14.59 14.88 25.31
N ASP A 217 -13.90 16.01 25.20
CA ASP A 217 -13.34 16.71 26.36
C ASP A 217 -14.45 17.43 27.15
N PHE A 218 -15.41 18.05 26.46
CA PHE A 218 -16.58 18.67 27.08
C PHE A 218 -17.41 17.68 27.90
N GLU A 219 -17.72 16.52 27.32
CA GLU A 219 -18.47 15.44 27.97
C GLU A 219 -17.72 14.83 29.16
N ALA A 220 -16.38 14.91 29.16
CA ALA A 220 -15.53 14.51 30.27
C ALA A 220 -15.44 15.57 31.38
N GLY A 221 -16.06 16.75 31.22
CA GLY A 221 -16.08 17.84 32.20
C GLY A 221 -14.73 18.54 32.39
N LYS A 222 -13.93 18.63 31.32
CA LYS A 222 -12.60 19.27 31.34
C LYS A 222 -12.61 20.74 30.97
#